data_AF-A0A6M3ITJ9-F1
#
_entry.id   AF-A0A6M3ITJ9-F1
#
_cell.length_a   1.000
_cell.length_b   1.000
_cell.length_c   1.000
_cell.angle_alpha   90.00
_cell.angle_beta   90.00
_cell.angle_gamma   90.00
#
_symmetry.space_group_name_H-M   'P 1'
#
loop_
_entity.id
_entity.type
_entity.pdbx_description
1 polymer ?
#
loop_
_entity_poly.entity_id
_entity_poly.type
_entity_poly.pdbx_seq_one_letter_code
_entity_poly.pdbx_strand_id
1 'polypeptide(L)'
;MTRREREFEKKTKALIAGVDRLQDNEVRRVMLMLEDARREVASMVASTEWKTYYIPQMKAAVDSAIERLRQRYQSSQSAALQNSFNAGIDMVDLPLSSVGFRFVGPEISRTVLEIGQGYSADLIKGLTADALKRVNGEIMMGIMGGKQPYDVMQAVGKNLDDPGVFGTIASRAEAITRTEMGRINSSAREARIQGTVGNTEPPMKWMKKWVSSGKAKPRKHHAALNGVTIPVDEKFMGYIDYPHAPGLPAKEVVNCG
;
A
#
# COMPACT_ATOMS: atom_id res chain seq x y z
N MET A 1 17.01 -25.89 17.68
CA MET A 1 16.27 -25.72 16.41
C MET A 1 16.58 -26.91 15.48
N THR A 2 15.56 -27.64 15.05
CA THR A 2 15.67 -28.81 14.16
C THR A 2 16.03 -28.42 12.73
N ARG A 3 16.38 -29.38 11.86
CA ARG A 3 16.58 -29.13 10.43
C ARG A 3 15.30 -28.65 9.75
N ARG A 4 14.14 -29.24 10.10
CA ARG A 4 12.84 -28.84 9.56
C ARG A 4 12.49 -27.40 9.96
N GLU A 5 12.66 -27.05 11.23
CA GLU A 5 12.44 -25.68 11.70
C GLU A 5 13.32 -24.65 10.96
N ARG A 6 14.60 -24.98 10.73
CA ARG A 6 15.51 -24.14 9.94
C ARG A 6 15.03 -23.92 8.51
N GLU A 7 14.59 -24.96 7.81
CA GLU A 7 14.09 -24.84 6.44
C GLU A 7 12.77 -24.06 6.38
N PHE A 8 11.87 -24.28 7.35
CA PHE A 8 10.64 -23.50 7.49
C PHE A 8 10.95 -22.02 7.67
N GLU A 9 11.78 -21.66 8.65
CA GLU A 9 12.14 -20.26 8.91
C GLU A 9 12.84 -19.61 7.73
N LYS A 10 13.74 -20.35 7.05
CA LYS A 10 14.43 -19.87 5.85
C LYS A 10 13.43 -19.56 4.73
N LYS A 11 12.46 -20.45 4.50
CA LYS A 11 11.42 -20.25 3.48
C LYS A 11 10.51 -19.08 3.84
N THR A 12 10.06 -18.97 5.09
CA THR A 12 9.25 -17.84 5.57
C THR A 12 9.98 -16.50 5.38
N LYS A 13 11.25 -16.40 5.77
CA LYS A 13 12.05 -15.17 5.59
C LYS A 13 12.20 -14.79 4.12
N ALA A 14 12.43 -15.76 3.25
CA ALA A 14 12.52 -15.51 1.81
C ALA A 14 11.21 -14.97 1.21
N LEU A 15 10.06 -15.44 1.69
CA LEU A 15 8.75 -14.96 1.26
C LEU A 15 8.43 -13.57 1.79
N ILE A 16 8.77 -13.26 3.05
CA ILE A 16 8.66 -11.90 3.62
C ILE A 16 9.48 -10.92 2.78
N ALA A 17 10.74 -11.24 2.48
CA ALA A 17 11.56 -10.41 1.59
C ALA A 17 11.02 -10.33 0.14
N GLY A 18 10.24 -11.33 -0.29
CA GLY A 18 9.48 -11.29 -1.53
C GLY A 18 8.36 -10.24 -1.49
N VAL A 19 7.57 -10.24 -0.41
CA VAL A 19 6.49 -9.27 -0.18
C VAL A 19 7.03 -7.85 -0.08
N ASP A 20 8.12 -7.64 0.67
CA ASP A 20 8.76 -6.33 0.79
C ASP A 20 9.16 -5.77 -0.59
N ARG A 21 9.76 -6.62 -1.45
CA ARG A 21 10.09 -6.25 -2.83
C ARG A 21 8.87 -5.97 -3.71
N LEU A 22 7.79 -6.73 -3.54
CA LEU A 22 6.52 -6.47 -4.25
C LEU A 22 5.98 -5.07 -3.90
N GLN A 23 5.97 -4.73 -2.61
CA GLN A 23 5.54 -3.40 -2.14
C GLN A 23 6.44 -2.29 -2.66
N ASP A 24 7.76 -2.44 -2.55
CA ASP A 24 8.72 -1.42 -3.01
C ASP A 24 8.63 -1.18 -4.51
N ASN A 25 8.41 -2.23 -5.31
CA ASN A 25 8.23 -2.12 -6.75
C ASN A 25 6.93 -1.38 -7.10
N GLU A 26 5.85 -1.64 -6.37
CA GLU A 26 4.58 -0.95 -6.60
C GLU A 26 4.65 0.52 -6.17
N VAL A 27 5.25 0.82 -5.02
CA VAL A 27 5.50 2.20 -4.59
C VAL A 27 6.28 2.95 -5.65
N ARG A 28 7.38 2.37 -6.17
CA ARG A 28 8.16 2.98 -7.25
C ARG A 28 7.30 3.25 -8.49
N ARG A 29 6.45 2.31 -8.87
CA ARG A 29 5.55 2.45 -10.02
C ARG A 29 4.55 3.60 -9.82
N VAL A 30 3.95 3.70 -8.63
CA VAL A 30 3.01 4.77 -8.29
C VAL A 30 3.71 6.13 -8.26
N MET A 31 4.93 6.22 -7.73
CA MET A 31 5.73 7.45 -7.77
C MET A 31 6.02 7.90 -9.20
N LEU A 32 6.33 6.97 -10.10
CA LEU A 32 6.50 7.29 -11.53
C LEU A 32 5.22 7.83 -12.16
N MET A 33 4.05 7.25 -11.85
CA MET A 33 2.76 7.77 -12.35
C MET A 33 2.47 9.18 -11.85
N LEU A 34 2.80 9.47 -10.59
CA LEU A 34 2.66 10.81 -10.00
C LEU A 34 3.60 11.81 -10.64
N GLU A 35 4.85 11.42 -10.89
CA GLU A 35 5.84 12.26 -11.57
C GLU A 35 5.42 12.56 -13.02
N ASP A 36 4.90 11.57 -13.75
CA ASP A 36 4.31 11.76 -15.09
C ASP A 36 3.19 12.80 -15.04
N ALA A 37 2.23 12.63 -14.13
CA ALA A 37 1.08 13.52 -13.98
C ALA A 37 1.51 14.93 -13.59
N ARG A 38 2.48 15.06 -12.68
CA ARG A 38 3.07 16.33 -12.29
C ARG A 38 3.68 17.06 -13.49
N ARG A 39 4.52 16.37 -14.27
CA ARG A 39 5.16 16.95 -15.47
C ARG A 39 4.14 17.42 -16.49
N GLU A 40 3.11 16.59 -16.72
CA GLU A 40 2.03 16.91 -17.63
C GLU A 40 1.27 18.17 -17.18
N VAL A 41 0.84 18.21 -15.92
CA VAL A 41 0.14 19.38 -15.35
C VAL A 41 1.03 20.63 -15.38
N ALA A 42 2.30 20.51 -14.98
CA ALA A 42 3.23 21.64 -15.00
C ALA A 42 3.44 22.19 -16.43
N SER A 43 3.55 21.31 -17.43
CA SER A 43 3.65 21.70 -18.83
C SER A 43 2.40 22.44 -19.31
N MET A 44 1.21 21.96 -18.96
CA MET A 44 -0.06 22.62 -19.32
C MET A 44 -0.13 24.03 -18.72
N VAL A 45 0.22 24.17 -17.45
CA VAL A 45 0.23 25.48 -16.77
C VAL A 45 1.27 26.43 -17.37
N ALA A 46 2.47 25.92 -17.70
CA ALA A 46 3.54 26.71 -18.29
C ALA A 46 3.24 27.18 -19.72
N SER A 47 2.58 26.34 -20.51
CA SER A 47 2.23 26.64 -21.91
C SER A 47 1.02 27.56 -22.09
N THR A 48 0.23 27.75 -21.02
CA THR A 48 -1.02 28.51 -21.08
C THR A 48 -0.74 30.00 -20.96
N GLU A 49 -1.27 30.80 -21.90
CA GLU A 49 -1.35 32.24 -21.69
C GLU A 49 -2.32 32.57 -20.56
N TRP A 50 -1.88 33.38 -19.60
CA TRP A 50 -2.64 33.76 -18.40
C TRP A 50 -3.69 34.85 -18.68
N LYS A 51 -4.52 34.60 -19.70
CA LYS A 51 -5.68 35.40 -20.08
C LYS A 51 -6.95 34.61 -19.77
N THR A 52 -7.98 35.28 -19.25
CA THR A 52 -9.25 34.67 -18.83
C THR A 52 -9.86 33.71 -19.85
N TYR A 53 -9.67 33.99 -21.14
CA TYR A 53 -10.15 33.15 -22.24
C TYR A 53 -9.56 31.73 -22.27
N TYR A 54 -8.27 31.55 -21.96
CA TYR A 54 -7.58 30.25 -22.05
C TYR A 54 -7.66 29.42 -20.77
N ILE A 55 -8.04 30.03 -19.65
CA ILE A 55 -8.11 29.38 -18.34
C ILE A 55 -9.05 28.15 -18.31
N PRO A 56 -10.27 28.19 -18.87
CA PRO A 56 -11.15 27.03 -18.83
C PRO A 56 -10.56 25.81 -19.53
N GLN A 57 -9.86 26.03 -20.65
CA GLN A 57 -9.19 24.97 -21.40
C GLN A 57 -8.04 24.36 -20.61
N MET A 58 -7.21 25.19 -19.97
CA MET A 58 -6.13 24.72 -19.09
C MET A 58 -6.68 23.88 -17.92
N LYS A 59 -7.75 24.34 -17.26
CA LYS A 59 -8.38 23.60 -16.17
C LYS A 59 -8.89 22.23 -16.62
N ALA A 60 -9.58 22.16 -17.77
CA ALA A 60 -10.06 20.90 -18.32
C ALA A 60 -8.90 19.93 -18.67
N ALA A 61 -7.78 20.46 -19.15
CA ALA A 61 -6.58 19.67 -19.43
C ALA A 61 -5.96 19.10 -18.14
N VAL A 62 -5.88 19.91 -17.08
CA VAL A 62 -5.41 19.48 -15.74
C VAL A 62 -6.35 18.42 -15.14
N ASP A 63 -7.66 18.63 -15.20
CA ASP A 63 -8.67 17.67 -14.74
C ASP A 63 -8.45 16.31 -15.43
N SER A 64 -8.24 16.34 -16.75
CA SER A 64 -8.01 15.14 -17.55
C SER A 64 -6.70 14.42 -17.19
N ALA A 65 -5.63 15.16 -16.90
CA ALA A 65 -4.34 14.58 -16.49
C ALA A 65 -4.45 13.87 -15.13
N ILE A 66 -5.15 14.48 -14.17
CA ILE A 66 -5.35 13.88 -12.84
C ILE A 66 -6.31 12.68 -12.92
N GLU A 67 -7.31 12.72 -13.80
CA GLU A 67 -8.18 11.56 -14.02
C GLU A 67 -7.42 10.38 -14.65
N ARG A 68 -6.52 10.62 -15.60
CA ARG A 68 -5.62 9.58 -16.13
C ARG A 68 -4.73 8.97 -15.04
N LEU A 69 -4.16 9.80 -14.17
CA LEU A 69 -3.41 9.35 -13.00
C LEU A 69 -4.28 8.43 -12.12
N ARG A 70 -5.51 8.86 -11.80
CA ARG A 70 -6.45 8.08 -10.97
C ARG A 70 -6.69 6.70 -11.54
N GLN A 71 -6.99 6.61 -12.83
CA GLN A 71 -7.28 5.35 -13.52
C GLN A 71 -6.06 4.42 -13.56
N ARG A 72 -4.88 4.95 -13.94
CA ARG A 72 -3.62 4.18 -13.98
C ARG A 72 -3.26 3.66 -12.59
N TYR A 73 -3.35 4.50 -11.57
CA TYR A 73 -3.05 4.13 -10.20
C TYR A 73 -4.04 3.08 -9.68
N GLN A 74 -5.34 3.28 -9.85
CA GLN A 74 -6.36 2.32 -9.42
C GLN A 74 -6.17 0.93 -10.06
N SER A 75 -5.89 0.88 -11.37
CA SER A 75 -5.63 -0.37 -12.09
C SER A 75 -4.38 -1.09 -11.55
N SER A 76 -3.29 -0.33 -11.39
CA SER A 76 -2.02 -0.85 -10.88
C SER A 76 -2.15 -1.39 -9.44
N GLN A 77 -2.76 -0.60 -8.57
CA GLN A 77 -2.98 -0.96 -7.17
C GLN A 77 -3.88 -2.20 -7.06
N SER A 78 -4.93 -2.32 -7.86
CA SER A 78 -5.81 -3.50 -7.85
C SER A 78 -5.05 -4.79 -8.17
N ALA A 79 -4.15 -4.75 -9.17
CA ALA A 79 -3.28 -5.87 -9.50
C ALA A 79 -2.26 -6.17 -8.38
N ALA A 80 -1.69 -5.13 -7.77
CA ALA A 80 -0.76 -5.27 -6.65
C ALA A 80 -1.42 -5.88 -5.40
N LEU A 81 -2.69 -5.56 -5.12
CA LEU A 81 -3.47 -6.18 -4.04
C LEU A 81 -3.71 -7.67 -4.31
N GLN A 82 -4.03 -8.05 -5.55
CA GLN A 82 -4.18 -9.46 -5.92
C GLN A 82 -2.85 -10.23 -5.74
N ASN A 83 -1.72 -9.64 -6.13
CA ASN A 83 -0.40 -10.25 -5.91
C ASN A 83 -0.08 -10.37 -4.40
N SER A 84 -0.43 -9.36 -3.61
CA SER A 84 -0.23 -9.35 -2.15
C SER A 84 -1.07 -10.41 -1.45
N PHE A 85 -2.31 -10.61 -1.91
CA PHE A 85 -3.22 -11.66 -1.43
C PHE A 85 -2.63 -13.05 -1.65
N ASN A 86 -2.19 -13.34 -2.89
CA ASN A 86 -1.57 -14.62 -3.23
C ASN A 86 -0.30 -14.86 -2.43
N ALA A 87 0.56 -13.84 -2.29
CA ALA A 87 1.75 -13.93 -1.47
C ALA A 87 1.43 -14.21 0.01
N GLY A 88 0.29 -13.74 0.53
CA GLY A 88 -0.17 -14.02 1.89
C GLY A 88 -0.51 -15.50 2.08
N ILE A 89 -1.15 -16.12 1.08
CA ILE A 89 -1.44 -17.57 1.06
C ILE A 89 -0.12 -18.36 0.98
N ASP A 90 0.77 -17.97 0.07
CA ASP A 90 2.06 -18.63 -0.13
C ASP A 90 2.94 -18.62 1.13
N MET A 91 2.81 -17.58 1.97
CA MET A 91 3.50 -17.46 3.26
C MET A 91 3.08 -18.52 4.28
N VAL A 92 2.00 -19.25 4.03
CA VAL A 92 1.57 -20.40 4.85
C VAL A 92 1.91 -21.70 4.14
N ASP A 93 1.51 -21.83 2.87
CA ASP A 93 1.59 -23.09 2.12
C ASP A 93 3.03 -23.52 1.81
N LEU A 94 3.86 -22.58 1.36
CA LEU A 94 5.20 -22.91 0.89
C LEU A 94 6.15 -23.29 2.04
N PRO A 95 6.13 -22.63 3.21
CA PRO A 95 6.89 -23.09 4.37
C PRO A 95 6.44 -24.47 4.86
N LEU A 96 5.13 -24.74 4.94
CA LEU A 96 4.61 -26.04 5.39
C LEU A 96 5.02 -27.17 4.44
N SER A 97 4.86 -26.97 3.13
CA SER A 97 5.28 -27.96 2.12
C SER A 97 6.79 -28.21 2.14
N SER A 98 7.61 -27.19 2.42
CA SER A 98 9.08 -27.34 2.50
C SER A 98 9.56 -28.30 3.60
N VAL A 99 8.75 -28.53 4.63
CA VAL A 99 9.07 -29.47 5.73
C VAL A 99 8.29 -30.79 5.65
N GLY A 100 7.58 -31.02 4.53
CA GLY A 100 6.90 -32.27 4.23
C GLY A 100 5.42 -32.32 4.60
N PHE A 101 4.81 -31.21 5.04
CA PHE A 101 3.35 -31.15 5.15
C PHE A 101 2.76 -31.04 3.74
N ARG A 102 2.22 -32.16 3.24
CA ARG A 102 1.42 -32.18 2.01
C ARG A 102 0.02 -31.73 2.34
N PHE A 103 -0.17 -30.41 2.37
CA PHE A 103 -1.43 -29.78 2.72
C PHE A 103 -1.98 -29.05 1.50
N VAL A 104 -3.18 -29.45 1.06
CA VAL A 104 -3.99 -28.64 0.15
C VAL A 104 -4.95 -27.88 1.04
N GLY A 105 -4.61 -26.64 1.38
CA GLY A 105 -5.48 -25.85 2.23
C GLY A 105 -6.75 -25.44 1.54
N PRO A 106 -7.82 -25.19 2.30
CA PRO A 106 -9.13 -24.84 1.76
C PRO A 106 -9.04 -23.56 0.94
N GLU A 107 -9.85 -23.47 -0.12
CA GLU A 107 -9.98 -22.24 -0.88
C GLU A 107 -10.35 -21.08 0.06
N ILE A 108 -9.61 -19.97 -0.02
CA ILE A 108 -9.87 -18.80 0.80
C ILE A 108 -10.78 -17.86 0.02
N SER A 109 -11.85 -17.41 0.68
CA SER A 109 -12.79 -16.45 0.09
C SER A 109 -12.06 -15.21 -0.42
N ARG A 110 -12.39 -14.81 -1.65
CA ARG A 110 -11.89 -13.58 -2.29
C ARG A 110 -12.61 -12.33 -1.83
N THR A 111 -13.65 -12.44 -0.99
CA THR A 111 -14.40 -11.29 -0.47
C THR A 111 -13.49 -10.26 0.20
N VAL A 112 -12.46 -10.70 0.94
CA VAL A 112 -11.48 -9.78 1.56
C VAL A 112 -10.70 -8.99 0.50
N LEU A 113 -10.31 -9.63 -0.60
CA LEU A 113 -9.63 -8.97 -1.70
C LEU A 113 -10.54 -7.96 -2.40
N GLU A 114 -11.78 -8.34 -2.71
CA GLU A 114 -12.77 -7.49 -3.36
C GLU A 114 -13.08 -6.23 -2.54
N ILE A 115 -13.32 -6.39 -1.23
CA ILE A 115 -13.51 -5.28 -0.29
C ILE A 115 -12.27 -4.38 -0.26
N GLY A 116 -11.07 -4.98 -0.19
CA GLY A 116 -9.81 -4.24 -0.21
C GLY A 116 -9.59 -3.42 -1.47
N GLN A 117 -9.91 -4.00 -2.64
CA GLN A 117 -9.81 -3.31 -3.92
C GLN A 117 -10.80 -2.14 -4.01
N GLY A 118 -12.04 -2.31 -3.55
CA GLY A 118 -13.03 -1.24 -3.48
C GLY A 118 -12.58 -0.10 -2.56
N TYR A 119 -12.18 -0.43 -1.33
CA TYR A 119 -11.69 0.56 -0.37
C TYR A 119 -10.44 1.29 -0.87
N SER A 120 -9.49 0.58 -1.48
CA SER A 120 -8.31 1.20 -2.07
C SER A 120 -8.64 2.11 -3.25
N ALA A 121 -9.66 1.79 -4.05
CA ALA A 121 -10.14 2.67 -5.12
C ALA A 121 -10.73 3.98 -4.56
N ASP A 122 -11.48 3.90 -3.46
CA ASP A 122 -12.01 5.08 -2.77
C ASP A 122 -10.91 5.97 -2.19
N LEU A 123 -9.88 5.37 -1.57
CA LEU A 123 -8.70 6.10 -1.09
C LEU A 123 -7.98 6.84 -2.23
N ILE A 124 -7.78 6.16 -3.37
CA ILE A 124 -7.13 6.75 -4.55
C ILE A 124 -7.99 7.88 -5.11
N LYS A 125 -9.31 7.68 -5.23
CA LYS A 125 -10.24 8.73 -5.67
C LYS A 125 -10.16 9.97 -4.77
N GLY A 126 -10.18 9.78 -3.45
CA GLY A 126 -10.03 10.88 -2.49
C GLY A 126 -8.67 11.58 -2.59
N LEU A 127 -7.60 10.84 -2.83
CA LEU A 127 -6.26 11.39 -3.03
C LEU A 127 -6.19 12.26 -4.29
N THR A 128 -6.66 11.77 -5.43
CA THR A 128 -6.61 12.51 -6.69
C THR A 128 -7.56 13.71 -6.70
N ALA A 129 -8.71 13.62 -6.03
CA ALA A 129 -9.59 14.76 -5.84
C ALA A 129 -8.94 15.88 -5.02
N ASP A 130 -8.19 15.54 -3.96
CA ASP A 130 -7.42 16.53 -3.18
C ASP A 130 -6.27 17.13 -4.02
N ALA A 131 -5.55 16.32 -4.78
CA ALA A 131 -4.54 16.81 -5.72
C ALA A 131 -5.12 17.85 -6.68
N LEU A 132 -6.26 17.52 -7.29
CA LEU A 132 -6.94 18.41 -8.22
C LEU A 132 -7.41 19.71 -7.56
N LYS A 133 -8.03 19.60 -6.39
CA LYS A 133 -8.48 20.76 -5.61
C LYS A 133 -7.32 21.72 -5.33
N ARG A 134 -6.16 21.20 -4.95
CA ARG A 134 -4.96 22.00 -4.64
C ARG A 134 -4.39 22.68 -5.89
N VAL A 135 -4.26 21.95 -7.00
CA VAL A 135 -3.81 22.55 -8.28
C VAL A 135 -4.77 23.65 -8.74
N ASN A 136 -6.08 23.40 -8.69
CA ASN A 136 -7.07 24.41 -9.05
C ASN A 136 -7.04 25.64 -8.11
N GLY A 137 -6.73 25.45 -6.83
CA GLY A 137 -6.54 26.55 -5.88
C GLY A 137 -5.35 27.44 -6.27
N GLU A 138 -4.23 26.84 -6.65
CA GLU A 138 -3.05 27.57 -7.13
C GLU A 138 -3.34 28.37 -8.41
N ILE A 139 -4.01 27.76 -9.38
CA ILE A 139 -4.43 28.41 -10.63
C ILE A 139 -5.36 29.60 -10.33
N MET A 140 -6.36 29.43 -9.45
CA MET A 140 -7.30 30.49 -9.08
C MET A 140 -6.60 31.68 -8.43
N MET A 141 -5.64 31.43 -7.53
CA MET A 141 -4.85 32.49 -6.90
C MET A 141 -4.03 33.29 -7.91
N GLY A 142 -3.49 32.63 -8.94
CA GLY A 142 -2.81 33.34 -10.04
C GLY A 142 -3.76 34.23 -10.85
N ILE A 143 -4.98 33.75 -11.13
CA ILE A 143 -6.00 34.51 -11.89
C ILE A 143 -6.49 35.73 -11.11
N MET A 144 -6.69 35.60 -9.81
CA MET A 144 -7.15 36.70 -8.94
C MET A 144 -6.06 37.76 -8.70
N GLY A 145 -4.86 37.61 -9.30
CA GLY A 145 -3.73 38.49 -9.09
C GLY A 145 -3.03 38.29 -7.74
N GLY A 146 -3.38 37.24 -7.00
CA GLY A 146 -2.78 36.91 -5.70
C GLY A 146 -1.44 36.18 -5.80
N LYS A 147 -1.06 35.70 -7.00
CA LYS A 147 0.25 35.10 -7.32
C LYS A 147 0.67 35.48 -8.73
N GLN A 148 1.97 35.59 -8.98
CA GLN A 148 2.45 35.70 -10.36
C GLN A 148 2.31 34.34 -11.06
N PRO A 149 2.07 34.30 -12.38
CA PRO A 149 2.05 33.06 -13.17
C PRO A 149 3.23 32.13 -12.88
N TYR A 150 4.42 32.70 -12.75
CA TYR A 150 5.65 31.98 -12.41
C TYR A 150 5.58 31.29 -11.04
N ASP A 151 4.98 31.94 -10.03
CA ASP A 151 4.84 31.36 -8.69
C ASP A 151 3.87 30.18 -8.69
N VAL A 152 2.81 30.25 -9.51
CA VAL A 152 1.87 29.13 -9.69
C VAL A 152 2.55 27.96 -10.40
N MET A 153 3.34 28.24 -11.45
CA MET A 153 4.13 27.22 -12.14
C MET A 153 5.09 26.52 -11.17
N GLN A 154 5.76 27.25 -10.27
CA GLN A 154 6.59 26.64 -9.23
C GLN A 154 5.77 25.81 -8.24
N ALA A 155 4.65 26.34 -7.74
CA ALA A 155 3.83 25.65 -6.73
C ALA A 155 3.27 24.31 -7.22
N VAL A 156 2.93 24.24 -8.51
CA VAL A 156 2.40 23.05 -9.18
C VAL A 156 3.52 22.14 -9.73
N GLY A 157 4.63 22.74 -10.17
CA GLY A 157 5.75 22.07 -10.83
C GLY A 157 6.88 21.60 -9.91
N LYS A 158 6.88 21.93 -8.62
CA LYS A 158 7.82 21.38 -7.62
C LYS A 158 7.85 19.86 -7.65
N ASN A 159 9.05 19.27 -7.52
CA ASN A 159 9.23 17.82 -7.64
C ASN A 159 8.56 17.06 -6.46
N LEU A 160 8.59 15.73 -6.49
CA LEU A 160 7.93 14.91 -5.46
C LEU A 160 8.58 14.99 -4.07
N ASP A 161 9.83 15.45 -3.98
CA ASP A 161 10.58 15.60 -2.73
C ASP A 161 10.42 17.00 -2.11
N ASP A 162 9.97 17.97 -2.91
CA ASP A 162 9.73 19.34 -2.48
C ASP A 162 8.40 19.48 -1.72
N PRO A 163 8.33 20.39 -0.72
CA PRO A 163 7.06 20.79 -0.11
C PRO A 163 6.22 21.55 -1.16
N GLY A 164 5.41 20.80 -1.90
CA GLY A 164 4.47 21.27 -2.92
C GLY A 164 3.24 20.36 -2.99
N VAL A 165 2.34 20.63 -3.94
CA VAL A 165 1.10 19.85 -4.09
C VAL A 165 1.43 18.37 -4.28
N PHE A 166 2.25 18.04 -5.28
CA PHE A 166 2.57 16.65 -5.61
C PHE A 166 3.44 15.95 -4.57
N GLY A 167 4.31 16.65 -3.82
CA GLY A 167 5.08 16.02 -2.74
C GLY A 167 4.19 15.51 -1.60
N THR A 168 3.19 16.30 -1.18
CA THR A 168 2.23 15.84 -0.15
C THR A 168 1.34 14.70 -0.65
N ILE A 169 0.99 14.71 -1.94
CA ILE A 169 0.22 13.65 -2.59
C ILE A 169 1.06 12.37 -2.73
N ALA A 170 2.34 12.48 -3.03
CA ALA A 170 3.28 11.36 -3.14
C ALA A 170 3.45 10.62 -1.81
N SER A 171 3.69 11.36 -0.73
CA SER A 171 3.79 10.74 0.61
C SER A 171 2.52 9.98 1.00
N ARG A 172 1.34 10.53 0.69
CA ARG A 172 0.06 9.86 0.93
C ARG A 172 -0.18 8.67 0.01
N ALA A 173 0.22 8.77 -1.26
CA ALA A 173 0.13 7.66 -2.21
C ALA A 173 0.97 6.47 -1.75
N GLU A 174 2.23 6.71 -1.35
CA GLU A 174 3.08 5.67 -0.77
C GLU A 174 2.41 5.02 0.45
N ALA A 175 1.87 5.85 1.36
CA ALA A 175 1.19 5.35 2.55
C ALA A 175 -0.01 4.45 2.21
N ILE A 176 -0.83 4.85 1.24
CA ILE A 176 -1.97 4.05 0.75
C ILE A 176 -1.45 2.73 0.16
N THR A 177 -0.51 2.79 -0.79
CA THR A 177 0.03 1.59 -1.46
C THR A 177 0.57 0.58 -0.46
N ARG A 178 1.48 1.00 0.43
CA ARG A 178 2.11 0.10 1.40
C ARG A 178 1.10 -0.46 2.39
N THR A 179 0.24 0.40 2.94
CA THR A 179 -0.70 0.00 4.00
C THR A 179 -1.74 -1.00 3.47
N GLU A 180 -2.31 -0.75 2.29
CA GLU A 180 -3.35 -1.63 1.75
C GLU A 180 -2.77 -2.95 1.22
N MET A 181 -1.57 -2.93 0.61
CA MET A 181 -0.87 -4.17 0.25
C MET A 181 -0.52 -5.00 1.49
N GLY A 182 0.01 -4.37 2.54
CA GLY A 182 0.33 -5.04 3.80
C GLY A 182 -0.91 -5.63 4.49
N ARG A 183 -2.02 -4.87 4.49
CA ARG A 183 -3.31 -5.34 5.03
C ARG A 183 -3.81 -6.57 4.28
N ILE A 184 -3.86 -6.52 2.95
CA ILE A 184 -4.36 -7.65 2.15
C ILE A 184 -3.47 -8.88 2.28
N ASN A 185 -2.15 -8.70 2.28
CA ASN A 185 -1.23 -9.80 2.54
C ASN A 185 -1.47 -10.45 3.92
N SER A 186 -1.57 -9.63 4.96
CA SER A 186 -1.71 -10.11 6.34
C SER A 186 -3.07 -10.78 6.58
N SER A 187 -4.15 -10.22 6.05
CA SER A 187 -5.49 -10.82 6.15
C SER A 187 -5.60 -12.12 5.37
N ALA A 188 -5.02 -12.21 4.17
CA ALA A 188 -4.99 -13.45 3.40
C ALA A 188 -4.18 -14.55 4.12
N ARG A 189 -3.03 -14.18 4.68
CA ARG A 189 -2.21 -15.06 5.51
C ARG A 189 -2.97 -15.56 6.74
N GLU A 190 -3.63 -14.67 7.47
CA GLU A 190 -4.41 -15.05 8.64
C GLU A 190 -5.55 -16.01 8.27
N ALA A 191 -6.33 -15.67 7.24
CA ALA A 191 -7.40 -16.54 6.77
C ALA A 191 -6.87 -17.93 6.38
N ARG A 192 -5.70 -17.99 5.74
CA ARG A 192 -5.05 -19.26 5.39
C ARG A 192 -4.55 -20.02 6.62
N ILE A 193 -4.00 -19.35 7.63
CA ILE A 193 -3.62 -19.96 8.91
C ILE A 193 -4.86 -20.58 9.57
N GLN A 194 -5.95 -19.81 9.73
CA GLN A 194 -7.17 -20.29 10.38
C GLN A 194 -7.79 -21.48 9.63
N GLY A 195 -7.84 -21.41 8.30
CA GLY A 195 -8.27 -22.53 7.47
C GLY A 195 -7.37 -23.76 7.57
N THR A 196 -6.08 -23.59 7.84
CA THR A 196 -5.15 -24.71 8.06
C THR A 196 -5.37 -25.38 9.41
N VAL A 197 -5.45 -24.57 10.47
CA VAL A 197 -5.63 -25.05 11.85
C VAL A 197 -6.95 -25.79 12.00
N GLY A 198 -8.05 -25.23 11.47
CA GLY A 198 -9.38 -25.83 11.59
C GLY A 198 -9.57 -27.16 10.86
N ASN A 199 -8.68 -27.52 9.92
CA ASN A 199 -8.76 -28.74 9.11
C ASN A 199 -7.65 -29.76 9.45
N THR A 200 -6.95 -29.59 10.57
CA THR A 200 -5.88 -30.52 10.98
C THR A 200 -6.43 -31.61 11.90
N GLU A 201 -6.34 -32.87 11.47
CA GLU A 201 -6.65 -34.05 12.29
C GLU A 201 -5.41 -34.94 12.51
N PRO A 202 -5.11 -35.40 13.75
CA PRO A 202 -5.81 -35.06 14.99
C PRO A 202 -5.58 -33.59 15.39
N PRO A 203 -6.45 -33.01 16.25
CA PRO A 203 -6.28 -31.64 16.73
C PRO A 203 -4.89 -31.44 17.34
N MET A 204 -4.12 -30.51 16.77
CA MET A 204 -2.79 -30.14 17.26
C MET A 204 -2.78 -28.68 17.69
N LYS A 205 -2.00 -28.38 18.74
CA LYS A 205 -1.80 -26.99 19.17
C LYS A 205 -0.84 -26.29 18.21
N TRP A 206 -1.39 -25.54 17.26
CA TRP A 206 -0.61 -24.74 16.33
C TRP A 206 -0.14 -23.45 16.97
N MET A 207 1.09 -23.07 16.63
CA MET A 207 1.72 -21.83 17.10
C MET A 207 1.93 -20.88 15.93
N LYS A 208 1.73 -19.59 16.15
CA LYS A 208 2.11 -18.51 15.23
C LYS A 208 3.29 -17.73 15.80
N LYS A 209 4.18 -17.31 14.91
CA LYS A 209 5.37 -16.51 15.24
C LYS A 209 5.28 -15.16 14.57
N TRP A 210 5.56 -14.11 15.33
CA TRP A 210 5.74 -12.78 14.77
C TRP A 210 7.13 -12.69 14.15
N VAL A 211 7.18 -12.29 12.88
CA VAL A 211 8.42 -12.08 12.15
C VAL A 211 8.36 -10.67 11.58
N SER A 212 9.29 -9.82 12.01
CA SER A 212 9.36 -8.44 11.50
C SER A 212 9.69 -8.43 10.01
N SER A 213 9.18 -7.43 9.27
CA SER A 213 9.66 -7.16 7.91
C SER A 213 11.11 -6.69 7.90
N GLY A 214 11.67 -6.55 6.69
CA GLY A 214 12.98 -5.94 6.47
C GLY A 214 13.00 -4.41 6.63
N LYS A 215 11.93 -3.78 7.15
CA LYS A 215 11.87 -2.32 7.28
C LYS A 215 13.03 -1.78 8.11
N ALA A 216 13.78 -0.82 7.54
CA ALA A 216 14.99 -0.26 8.16
C ALA A 216 14.74 0.43 9.51
N LYS A 217 13.56 1.04 9.69
CA LYS A 217 13.16 1.74 10.92
C LYS A 217 11.78 1.22 11.38
N PRO A 218 11.72 0.03 11.99
CA PRO A 218 10.48 -0.50 12.55
C PRO A 218 10.11 0.27 13.81
N ARG A 219 8.84 0.22 14.22
CA ARG A 219 8.45 0.75 15.53
C ARG A 219 9.07 -0.11 16.62
N LYS A 220 9.52 0.51 17.71
CA LYS A 220 10.24 -0.21 18.79
C LYS A 220 9.43 -1.39 19.33
N HIS A 221 8.14 -1.23 19.54
CA HIS A 221 7.27 -2.30 20.04
C HIS A 221 6.97 -3.38 18.98
N HIS A 222 6.93 -3.05 17.69
CA HIS A 222 6.83 -4.06 16.61
C HIS A 222 8.12 -4.88 16.48
N ALA A 223 9.28 -4.24 16.67
CA ALA A 223 10.57 -4.92 16.70
C ALA A 223 10.72 -5.84 17.93
N ALA A 224 10.18 -5.42 19.08
CA ALA A 224 10.19 -6.22 20.31
C ALA A 224 9.34 -7.50 20.18
N LEU A 225 8.33 -7.52 19.30
CA LEU A 225 7.56 -8.72 19.00
C LEU A 225 8.32 -9.73 18.13
N ASN A 226 9.43 -9.35 17.49
CA ASN A 226 10.14 -10.25 16.59
C ASN A 226 10.56 -11.55 17.28
N GLY A 227 10.14 -12.68 16.72
CA GLY A 227 10.41 -14.00 17.25
C GLY A 227 9.45 -14.48 18.34
N VAL A 228 8.58 -13.61 18.86
CA VAL A 228 7.54 -14.01 19.83
C VAL A 228 6.63 -15.05 19.18
N THR A 229 6.45 -16.16 19.88
CA THR A 229 5.65 -17.30 19.43
C THR A 229 4.53 -17.55 20.42
N ILE A 230 3.30 -17.58 19.94
CA ILE A 230 2.09 -17.77 20.73
C ILE A 230 1.17 -18.78 20.04
N PRO A 231 0.21 -19.39 20.75
CA PRO A 231 -0.85 -20.18 20.13
C PRO A 231 -1.61 -19.37 19.07
N VAL A 232 -2.10 -20.02 18.02
CA VAL A 232 -2.78 -19.34 16.89
C VAL A 232 -4.02 -18.56 17.35
N ASP A 233 -4.73 -19.09 18.34
CA ASP A 233 -5.93 -18.56 18.97
C ASP A 233 -5.66 -17.43 19.99
N GLU A 234 -4.40 -17.20 20.35
CA GLU A 234 -4.01 -16.12 21.26
C GLU A 234 -3.62 -14.83 20.50
N LYS A 235 -3.62 -13.70 21.21
CA LYS A 235 -3.23 -12.39 20.70
C LYS A 235 -1.81 -12.03 21.14
N PHE A 236 -1.08 -11.33 20.28
CA PHE A 236 0.20 -10.72 20.66
C PHE A 236 -0.01 -9.55 21.63
N MET A 237 1.06 -9.14 22.32
CA MET A 237 1.04 -7.97 23.19
C MET A 237 0.47 -6.74 22.47
N GLY A 238 -0.41 -6.01 23.16
CA GLY A 238 -1.19 -4.92 22.56
C GLY A 238 -2.52 -5.37 21.95
N TYR A 239 -2.97 -6.59 22.25
CA TYR A 239 -4.21 -7.19 21.74
C TYR A 239 -4.24 -7.29 20.20
N ILE A 240 -3.08 -7.58 19.61
CA ILE A 240 -2.89 -7.67 18.16
C ILE A 240 -3.07 -9.12 17.70
N ASP A 241 -4.06 -9.39 16.86
CA ASP A 241 -4.27 -10.73 16.29
C ASP A 241 -3.15 -11.12 15.31
N TYR A 242 -2.86 -10.20 14.39
CA TYR A 242 -1.87 -10.28 13.32
C TYR A 242 -1.54 -8.87 12.80
N PRO A 243 -0.45 -8.66 12.03
CA PRO A 243 -0.13 -7.36 11.45
C PRO A 243 -1.29 -6.78 10.61
N HIS A 244 -1.53 -5.46 10.69
CA HIS A 244 -2.63 -4.80 9.96
C HIS A 244 -4.06 -5.34 10.25
N ALA A 245 -4.27 -6.07 11.35
CA ALA A 245 -5.59 -6.57 11.70
C ALA A 245 -6.64 -5.44 11.77
N PRO A 246 -7.89 -5.70 11.35
CA PRO A 246 -8.99 -4.75 11.49
C PRO A 246 -9.16 -4.28 12.95
N GLY A 247 -9.49 -3.01 13.14
CA GLY A 247 -9.68 -2.41 14.47
C GLY A 247 -8.40 -1.89 15.13
N LEU A 248 -7.22 -2.18 14.58
CA LEU A 248 -5.98 -1.52 15.03
C LEU A 248 -5.97 -0.03 14.68
N PRO A 249 -5.47 0.85 15.57
CA PRO A 249 -5.43 2.27 15.28
C PRO A 249 -4.42 2.60 14.18
N ALA A 250 -4.63 3.70 13.45
CA ALA A 250 -3.79 4.12 12.33
C ALA A 250 -2.28 4.14 12.65
N LYS A 251 -1.92 4.54 13.87
CA LYS A 251 -0.52 4.57 14.35
C LYS A 251 0.17 3.20 14.35
N GLU A 252 -0.59 2.10 14.33
CA GLU A 252 -0.10 0.72 14.31
C GLU A 252 -0.03 0.14 12.90
N VAL A 253 -0.85 0.64 11.96
CA VAL A 253 -1.04 0.01 10.65
C VAL A 253 -0.51 0.84 9.48
N VAL A 254 -0.55 2.16 9.57
CA VAL A 254 -0.10 3.03 8.48
C VAL A 254 1.42 3.04 8.43
N ASN A 255 1.98 2.74 7.25
CA ASN A 255 3.43 2.64 7.06
C ASN A 255 4.10 1.77 8.12
N CYS A 256 3.44 0.72 8.62
CA CYS A 256 4.10 -0.28 9.45
C CYS A 256 4.88 -1.28 8.60
N GLY A 257 5.76 -2.00 9.28
CA GLY A 257 6.57 -3.10 8.76
C GLY A 257 6.79 -4.08 9.89
#